data_AF-A0A7S1E7P2-F1
#
_entry.id   AF-A0A7S1E7P2-F1
#
_cell.length_a   1.000
_cell.length_b   1.000
_cell.length_c   1.000
_cell.angle_alpha   90.00
_cell.angle_beta   90.00
_cell.angle_gamma   90.00
#
_symmetry.space_group_name_H-M   'P 1'
#
loop_
_entity.id
_entity.type
_entity.pdbx_description
1 polymer ?
#
loop_
_entity_poly.entity_id
_entity_poly.type
_entity_poly.pdbx_seq_one_letter_code
_entity_poly.pdbx_strand_id
1 'polypeptide(L)'
;CLIVRGPMIHHDQSLEARLRSFYPGRGGGGRPGWPHSPSTHPRLSPLHLALAGFRFAPDSSYGDRVQCNECGLSVGAWEEGDDPMDAHVQFVADAVAPTECAFVDRGRARYAALLQGAVHSEVVGGGA
;
A
#
# COMPACT_ATOMS: atom_id res chain seq x y z
N CYS A 1 4.81 1.64 -14.90
CA CYS A 1 4.06 0.63 -14.13
C CYS A 1 3.89 -0.68 -14.92
N LEU A 2 4.45 -1.80 -14.45
CA LEU A 2 4.17 -3.14 -14.99
C LEU A 2 3.25 -3.93 -14.04
N ILE A 3 2.24 -4.61 -14.58
CA ILE A 3 1.24 -5.38 -13.83
C ILE A 3 1.52 -6.87 -13.99
N VAL A 4 1.72 -7.60 -12.88
CA VAL A 4 1.88 -9.07 -12.86
C VAL A 4 0.95 -9.63 -11.77
N ARG A 5 0.10 -10.62 -12.10
CA ARG A 5 -0.91 -11.18 -11.18
C ARG A 5 -0.42 -12.46 -10.49
N GLY A 6 -0.60 -12.56 -9.17
CA GLY A 6 -0.35 -13.76 -8.35
C GLY A 6 -1.64 -14.43 -7.85
N PRO A 7 -1.56 -15.65 -7.26
CA PRO A 7 -2.74 -16.40 -6.79
C PRO A 7 -3.44 -15.74 -5.59
N MET A 8 -4.78 -15.79 -5.59
CA MET A 8 -5.68 -15.17 -4.59
C MET A 8 -5.59 -15.90 -3.23
N ILE A 9 -4.99 -15.27 -2.21
CA ILE A 9 -5.06 -15.74 -0.82
C ILE A 9 -5.81 -14.68 -0.01
N HIS A 10 -7.08 -14.98 0.32
CA HIS A 10 -7.96 -14.12 1.12
C HIS A 10 -7.55 -14.13 2.60
N HIS A 11 -6.78 -13.12 3.02
CA HIS A 11 -6.77 -12.63 4.41
C HIS A 11 -6.23 -11.20 4.43
N ASP A 12 -7.10 -10.22 4.70
CA ASP A 12 -6.70 -8.82 4.96
C ASP A 12 -5.65 -8.83 6.08
N GLN A 13 -4.44 -8.38 5.78
CA GLN A 13 -3.43 -8.19 6.81
C GLN A 13 -3.72 -6.89 7.56
N SER A 14 -3.43 -6.81 8.85
CA SER A 14 -3.57 -5.54 9.58
C SER A 14 -2.71 -4.44 8.91
N LEU A 15 -3.08 -3.16 9.11
CA LEU A 15 -2.24 -2.04 8.66
C LEU A 15 -0.79 -2.19 9.15
N GLU A 16 -0.63 -2.62 10.40
CA GLU A 16 0.67 -2.88 11.00
C GLU A 16 1.45 -3.99 10.25
N ALA A 17 0.79 -5.08 9.89
CA ALA A 17 1.43 -6.16 9.13
C ALA A 17 1.88 -5.68 7.73
N ARG A 18 1.06 -4.86 7.05
CA ARG A 18 1.46 -4.20 5.80
C ARG A 18 2.67 -3.29 6.02
N LEU A 19 2.64 -2.42 7.02
CA LEU A 19 3.76 -1.51 7.35
C LEU A 19 5.06 -2.26 7.62
N ARG A 20 5.02 -3.34 8.41
CA ARG A 20 6.19 -4.16 8.76
C ARG A 20 6.92 -4.73 7.54
N SER A 21 6.25 -4.89 6.40
CA SER A 21 6.86 -5.41 5.17
C SER A 21 7.86 -4.45 4.54
N PHE A 22 7.69 -3.13 4.70
CA PHE A 22 8.55 -2.10 4.13
C PHE A 22 9.87 -1.91 4.89
N TYR A 23 9.97 -2.46 6.09
CA TYR A 23 11.18 -2.36 6.91
C TYR A 23 12.05 -3.62 6.75
N PRO A 24 13.37 -3.44 6.68
CA PRO A 24 14.30 -4.55 6.49
C PRO A 24 14.16 -5.55 7.63
N GLY A 25 14.22 -6.84 7.28
CA GLY A 25 14.19 -7.92 8.27
C GLY A 25 15.51 -7.95 9.05
N ARG A 26 15.46 -8.12 10.37
CA ARG A 26 16.67 -8.41 11.15
C ARG A 26 17.04 -9.90 11.01
N GLY A 27 18.17 -10.21 10.37
CA GLY A 27 18.69 -11.58 10.25
C GLY A 27 19.49 -11.83 8.96
N GLY A 28 20.26 -12.93 8.92
CA GLY A 28 21.26 -13.27 7.88
C GLY A 28 20.73 -13.58 6.46
N GLY A 29 19.48 -13.25 6.17
CA GLY A 29 18.85 -13.29 4.84
C GLY A 29 17.87 -12.13 4.66
N GLY A 30 18.16 -10.98 5.29
CA GLY A 30 17.22 -9.88 5.48
C GLY A 30 16.57 -9.41 4.20
N ARG A 31 15.24 -9.44 4.16
CA ARG A 31 14.44 -8.76 3.14
C ARG A 31 14.89 -7.28 3.02
N PRO A 32 14.96 -6.72 1.81
CA PRO A 32 15.30 -5.32 1.64
C PRO A 32 14.26 -4.42 2.30
N GLY A 33 14.66 -3.19 2.60
CA GLY A 33 13.73 -2.12 2.98
C GLY A 33 13.19 -1.39 1.75
N TRP A 34 12.16 -0.57 1.97
CA TRP A 34 11.63 0.33 0.95
C TRP A 34 12.72 1.29 0.43
N PRO A 35 12.91 1.40 -0.90
CA PRO A 35 14.04 2.15 -1.46
C PRO A 35 13.80 3.67 -1.54
N HIS A 36 12.56 4.14 -1.49
CA HIS A 36 12.23 5.55 -1.70
C HIS A 36 12.18 6.34 -0.38
N SER A 37 12.73 7.55 -0.40
CA SER A 37 12.74 8.46 0.75
C SER A 37 11.66 9.55 0.62
N PRO A 38 11.19 10.13 1.74
CA PRO A 38 10.22 11.24 1.72
C PRO A 38 10.72 12.49 0.98
N SER A 39 12.03 12.67 0.81
CA SER A 39 12.61 13.82 0.13
C SER A 39 12.50 13.73 -1.40
N THR A 40 12.42 12.53 -1.96
CA THR A 40 12.30 12.31 -3.41
C THR A 40 10.89 11.87 -3.80
N HIS A 41 10.22 11.11 -2.94
CA HIS A 41 8.87 10.60 -3.21
C HIS A 41 7.98 10.83 -1.98
N PRO A 42 7.52 12.07 -1.75
CA PRO A 42 6.82 12.45 -0.51
C PRO A 42 5.52 11.66 -0.30
N ARG A 43 4.83 11.27 -1.37
CA ARG A 43 3.59 10.48 -1.34
C ARG A 43 3.80 8.96 -1.33
N LEU A 44 5.03 8.49 -1.49
CA LEU A 44 5.35 7.06 -1.49
C LEU A 44 6.01 6.61 -0.20
N SER A 45 5.59 7.16 0.94
CA SER A 45 6.04 6.63 2.22
C SER A 45 5.43 5.24 2.47
N PRO A 46 6.09 4.37 3.25
CA PRO A 46 5.52 3.08 3.66
C PRO A 46 4.10 3.17 4.22
N LEU A 47 3.78 4.27 4.92
CA LEU A 47 2.46 4.53 5.46
C LEU A 47 1.42 4.79 4.37
N HIS A 48 1.72 5.63 3.38
CA HIS A 48 0.81 5.88 2.27
C HIS A 48 0.50 4.57 1.51
N LEU A 49 1.53 3.77 1.21
CA LEU A 49 1.37 2.50 0.51
C LEU A 49 0.56 1.49 1.33
N ALA A 50 0.83 1.36 2.64
CA ALA A 50 0.10 0.46 3.52
C ALA A 50 -1.36 0.89 3.76
N LEU A 51 -1.63 2.21 3.79
CA LEU A 51 -2.98 2.78 3.83
C LEU A 51 -3.73 2.62 2.51
N ALA A 52 -3.03 2.50 1.38
CA ALA A 52 -3.59 2.15 0.08
C ALA A 52 -3.77 0.63 -0.11
N GLY A 53 -3.50 -0.18 0.92
CA GLY A 53 -3.75 -1.63 0.92
C GLY A 53 -2.58 -2.46 0.42
N PHE A 54 -1.42 -1.86 0.19
CA PHE A 54 -0.24 -2.54 -0.31
C PHE A 54 0.69 -3.04 0.79
N ARG A 55 1.36 -4.17 0.53
CA ARG A 55 2.57 -4.59 1.23
C ARG A 55 3.77 -4.53 0.28
N PHE A 56 4.96 -4.35 0.83
CA PHE A 56 6.19 -4.45 0.06
C PHE A 56 6.42 -5.88 -0.40
N ALA A 57 6.60 -6.07 -1.70
CA ALA A 57 6.78 -7.37 -2.35
C ALA A 57 7.73 -7.19 -3.54
N PRO A 58 9.01 -6.83 -3.28
CA PRO A 58 10.00 -6.64 -4.32
C PRO A 58 10.31 -7.96 -5.01
N ASP A 59 10.74 -7.89 -6.25
CA ASP A 59 11.30 -9.03 -6.97
C ASP A 59 12.53 -8.63 -7.79
N SER A 60 13.10 -9.58 -8.51
CA SER A 60 14.30 -9.37 -9.32
C SER A 60 14.12 -8.34 -10.44
N SER A 61 12.88 -8.04 -10.84
CA SER A 61 12.60 -7.09 -11.90
C SER A 61 12.39 -5.68 -11.34
N TYR A 62 11.79 -5.55 -10.16
CA TYR A 62 11.47 -4.24 -9.56
C TYR A 62 11.70 -4.26 -8.04
N GLY A 63 12.70 -3.47 -7.61
CA GLY A 63 13.06 -3.32 -6.19
C GLY A 63 12.09 -2.47 -5.37
N ASP A 64 11.16 -1.78 -6.01
CA ASP A 64 10.13 -0.93 -5.40
C ASP A 64 8.71 -1.50 -5.60
N ARG A 65 8.61 -2.79 -5.92
CA ARG A 65 7.31 -3.43 -6.16
C ARG A 65 6.54 -3.64 -4.86
N VAL A 66 5.24 -3.37 -4.94
CA VAL A 66 4.27 -3.62 -3.88
C VAL A 66 3.13 -4.47 -4.41
N GLN A 67 2.39 -5.13 -3.51
CA GLN A 67 1.23 -5.95 -3.88
C GLN A 67 0.07 -5.75 -2.89
N CYS A 68 -1.15 -5.63 -3.40
CA CYS A 68 -2.35 -5.63 -2.59
C CYS A 68 -2.70 -7.05 -2.15
N ASN A 69 -3.04 -7.23 -0.88
CA ASN A 69 -3.42 -8.55 -0.34
C ASN A 69 -4.84 -8.98 -0.74
N GLU A 70 -5.74 -8.03 -1.01
CA GLU A 70 -7.14 -8.34 -1.34
C GLU A 70 -7.32 -8.72 -2.80
N CYS A 71 -6.87 -7.87 -3.72
CA CYS A 71 -7.07 -8.08 -5.16
C CYS A 71 -5.84 -8.67 -5.88
N GLY A 72 -4.70 -8.79 -5.19
CA GLY A 72 -3.46 -9.30 -5.77
C GLY A 72 -2.79 -8.34 -6.76
N LEU A 73 -3.27 -7.11 -6.92
CA LEU A 73 -2.68 -6.10 -7.80
C LEU A 73 -1.23 -5.82 -7.36
N SER A 74 -0.28 -5.99 -8.27
CA SER A 74 1.12 -5.60 -8.08
C SER A 74 1.46 -4.36 -8.91
N VAL A 75 2.11 -3.39 -8.26
CA VAL A 75 2.55 -2.13 -8.85
C VAL A 75 4.01 -1.89 -8.48
N GLY A 76 4.80 -1.38 -9.42
CA GLY A 76 6.21 -1.02 -9.23
C GLY A 76 6.68 -0.10 -10.35
N ALA A 77 7.96 0.32 -10.28
CA ALA A 77 8.47 1.47 -11.02
C ALA A 77 7.66 2.74 -10.72
N TRP A 78 7.61 3.09 -9.44
CA TRP A 78 6.94 4.28 -8.96
C TRP A 78 7.74 5.55 -9.25
N GLU A 79 7.03 6.64 -9.52
CA GLU A 79 7.57 7.96 -9.84
C GLU A 79 7.24 8.98 -8.74
N GLU A 80 7.99 10.09 -8.67
CA GLU A 80 7.84 11.15 -7.64
C GLU A 80 6.41 11.72 -7.55
N GLY A 81 5.69 11.71 -8.67
CA GLY A 81 4.33 12.20 -8.82
C GLY A 81 3.22 11.18 -8.58
N ASP A 82 3.54 9.94 -8.20
CA ASP A 82 2.51 8.92 -8.05
C ASP A 82 1.76 9.03 -6.71
N ASP A 83 0.47 8.71 -6.73
CA ASP A 83 -0.32 8.42 -5.53
C ASP A 83 -0.64 6.92 -5.46
N PRO A 84 -0.37 6.24 -4.33
CA PRO A 84 -0.66 4.83 -4.18
C PRO A 84 -2.14 4.46 -4.39
N MET A 85 -3.08 5.24 -3.87
CA MET A 85 -4.50 4.93 -3.98
C MET A 85 -5.01 5.17 -5.41
N ASP A 86 -4.57 6.26 -6.06
CA ASP A 86 -4.95 6.51 -7.46
C ASP A 86 -4.44 5.40 -8.37
N ALA A 87 -3.19 4.97 -8.20
CA ALA A 87 -2.63 3.83 -8.93
C ALA A 87 -3.42 2.54 -8.65
N HIS A 88 -3.81 2.29 -7.40
CA HIS A 88 -4.63 1.13 -7.05
C HIS A 88 -5.97 1.16 -7.79
N VAL A 89 -6.68 2.29 -7.75
CA VAL A 89 -7.98 2.49 -8.42
C VAL A 89 -7.86 2.32 -9.92
N GLN A 90 -6.87 2.96 -10.54
CA GLN A 90 -6.69 2.95 -11.98
C GLN A 90 -6.41 1.52 -12.45
N PHE A 91 -5.40 0.87 -11.87
CA PHE A 91 -4.96 -0.44 -12.36
C PHE A 91 -5.87 -1.59 -11.92
N VAL A 92 -6.71 -1.43 -10.88
CA VAL A 92 -7.74 -2.43 -10.56
C VAL A 92 -8.93 -2.35 -11.52
N ALA A 93 -9.27 -1.15 -12.00
CA ALA A 93 -10.32 -0.92 -12.99
C ALA A 93 -9.90 -1.32 -14.42
N ASP A 94 -8.64 -1.06 -14.79
CA ASP A 94 -8.07 -1.43 -16.09
C ASP A 94 -7.79 -2.94 -16.22
N ALA A 95 -7.98 -3.70 -15.14
CA ALA A 95 -7.77 -5.13 -15.14
C ALA A 95 -8.89 -5.83 -15.93
N VAL A 96 -8.51 -6.67 -16.90
CA VAL A 96 -9.38 -7.41 -17.88
C VAL A 96 -10.55 -8.22 -17.27
N ALA A 97 -10.61 -8.37 -15.96
CA ALA A 97 -11.78 -8.89 -15.24
C ALA A 97 -12.07 -7.92 -14.08
N PRO A 98 -13.34 -7.57 -13.80
CA PRO A 98 -13.71 -6.67 -12.72
C PRO A 98 -13.29 -7.32 -11.41
N THR A 99 -12.09 -7.00 -10.96
CA THR A 99 -11.58 -7.47 -9.70
C THR A 99 -12.03 -6.41 -8.72
N GLU A 100 -13.25 -6.53 -8.22
CA GLU A 100 -13.73 -5.66 -7.15
C GLU A 100 -12.73 -5.80 -5.99
N CYS A 101 -11.99 -4.73 -5.72
CA CYS A 101 -11.09 -4.70 -4.59
C CYS A 101 -11.86 -4.16 -3.41
N ALA A 102 -12.31 -5.07 -2.55
CA ALA A 102 -13.00 -4.74 -1.31
C ALA A 102 -12.26 -3.68 -0.46
N PHE A 103 -10.92 -3.61 -0.58
CA PHE A 103 -10.11 -2.54 0.01
C PHE A 103 -10.39 -1.17 -0.62
N VAL A 104 -10.39 -1.06 -1.95
CA VAL A 104 -10.68 0.18 -2.68
C VAL A 104 -12.13 0.62 -2.40
N ASP A 105 -13.07 -0.31 -2.44
CA ASP A 105 -14.50 -0.03 -2.26
C ASP A 105 -14.80 0.56 -0.87
N ARG A 106 -14.13 0.07 0.18
CA ARG A 106 -14.27 0.57 1.56
C ARG A 106 -13.26 1.65 1.96
N GLY A 107 -12.16 1.76 1.22
CA GLY A 107 -10.93 2.43 1.65
C GLY A 107 -10.71 3.82 1.07
N ARG A 108 -11.37 4.20 -0.03
CA ARG A 108 -11.14 5.50 -0.69
C ARG A 108 -11.39 6.70 0.23
N ALA A 109 -12.50 6.69 0.97
CA ALA A 109 -12.81 7.74 1.94
C ALA A 109 -11.89 7.71 3.18
N ARG A 110 -11.47 6.51 3.61
CA ARG A 110 -10.58 6.34 4.78
C ARG A 110 -9.15 6.80 4.47
N TYR A 111 -8.64 6.53 3.27
CA TYR A 111 -7.34 7.00 2.80
C TYR A 111 -7.29 8.53 2.76
N ALA A 112 -8.32 9.17 2.19
CA ALA A 112 -8.44 10.64 2.18
C ALA A 112 -8.46 11.25 3.59
N ALA A 113 -9.24 10.67 4.51
CA ALA A 113 -9.35 11.15 5.88
C ALA A 113 -8.05 10.99 6.70
N LEU A 114 -7.34 9.88 6.53
CA LEU A 114 -6.12 9.59 7.30
C LEU A 114 -4.89 10.40 6.86
N LEU A 115 -4.82 10.82 5.59
CA LEU A 115 -3.69 11.60 5.07
C LEU A 115 -3.86 13.11 5.21
N GLN A 116 -5.10 13.63 5.28
CA GLN A 116 -5.39 15.06 5.39
C GLN A 116 -5.50 15.57 6.84
N GLY A 117 -5.15 14.76 7.84
CA GLY A 117 -5.08 15.21 9.24
C GLY A 117 -6.38 15.09 10.05
N ALA A 118 -7.32 14.22 9.67
CA ALA A 118 -8.59 14.04 10.37
C ALA A 118 -8.60 12.89 11.39
N VAL A 119 -7.53 12.69 12.18
CA VAL A 119 -7.64 12.19 13.58
C VAL A 119 -6.48 12.78 14.40
N HIS A 120 -6.60 14.06 14.78
CA HIS A 120 -5.82 14.62 15.89
C HIS A 120 -6.70 15.00 17.10
N SER A 121 -7.95 14.52 17.19
CA SER A 121 -8.82 14.92 18.31
C SER A 121 -10.05 14.03 18.51
N GLU A 122 -9.93 12.71 18.70
CA GLU A 122 -11.00 11.92 19.37
C GLU A 122 -10.46 10.82 20.30
N VAL A 123 -9.26 11.03 20.87
CA VAL A 123 -8.80 10.33 22.08
C VAL A 123 -8.53 11.39 23.13
N VAL A 124 -9.60 11.95 23.70
CA VAL A 124 -9.78 12.49 25.07
C VAL A 124 -11.12 13.22 25.03
N GLY A 125 -12.17 12.55 25.50
CA GLY A 125 -13.50 13.14 25.58
C GLY A 125 -14.57 12.10 25.86
N GLY A 126 -14.54 11.48 27.03
CA GLY A 126 -15.58 10.53 27.44
C GLY A 126 -15.29 9.84 28.76
N GLY A 127 -15.51 10.54 29.87
CA GLY A 127 -15.55 9.97 31.21
C GLY A 127 -16.33 10.91 32.12
N ALA A 128 -17.53 10.48 32.50
CA ALA A 128 -18.45 11.14 33.41
C ALA A 128 -17.87 11.34 34.82
#